data_AF-A0A936FMM4-F1
#
_entry.id   AF-A0A936FMM4-F1
#
_cell.length_a   1.000
_cell.length_b   1.000
_cell.length_c   1.000
_cell.angle_alpha   90.00
_cell.angle_beta   90.00
_cell.angle_gamma   90.00
#
_symmetry.space_group_name_H-M   'P 1'
#
loop_
_entity.id
_entity.type
_entity.pdbx_description
1 polymer ?
#
loop_
_entity_poly.entity_id
_entity_poly.type
_entity_poly.pdbx_seq_one_letter_code
_entity_poly.pdbx_strand_id
1 'polypeptide(L)' 'MPTDAAGWSGIGMMGGPMSVNDDLPWVAPLCRLLRTAVARGVPVIGHCLGGQLLAKAMGASVAPRSRRNWAGST' A
#
# COMPACT_ATOMS: atom_id res chain seq x y z
N MET A 1 -3.53 16.24 0.71
CA MET A 1 -2.98 15.12 -0.08
C MET A 1 -3.28 15.36 -1.55
N PRO A 2 -2.31 15.19 -2.46
CA PRO A 2 -2.51 15.39 -3.89
C PRO A 2 -3.59 14.48 -4.46
N THR A 3 -4.33 14.97 -5.44
CA THR A 3 -5.41 14.21 -6.10
C THR A 3 -4.95 13.54 -7.41
N ASP A 4 -3.78 13.90 -7.92
CA ASP A 4 -3.20 13.39 -9.16
C ASP A 4 -1.67 13.27 -9.06
N ALA A 5 -1.11 12.34 -9.83
CA ALA A 5 0.32 12.09 -9.98
C ALA A 5 0.84 12.42 -11.39
N ALA A 6 0.01 13.07 -12.22
CA ALA A 6 0.40 13.51 -13.55
C ALA A 6 1.68 14.36 -13.50
N GLY A 7 2.66 14.02 -14.34
CA GLY A 7 3.94 14.70 -14.42
C GLY A 7 4.99 14.23 -13.40
N TRP A 8 4.67 13.28 -12.52
CA TRP A 8 5.67 12.65 -11.66
C TRP A 8 6.37 11.50 -12.39
N SER A 9 7.68 11.36 -12.18
CA SER A 9 8.45 10.23 -12.72
C SER A 9 8.14 8.91 -12.01
N GLY A 10 7.52 8.94 -10.84
CA GLY A 10 7.13 7.76 -10.08
C GLY A 10 6.70 8.08 -8.64
N ILE A 11 6.15 7.09 -7.96
CA ILE A 11 5.77 7.16 -6.53
C ILE A 11 6.52 6.11 -5.75
N GLY A 12 7.23 6.53 -4.70
CA GLY A 12 7.87 5.65 -3.73
C GLY A 12 7.18 5.75 -2.35
N MET A 13 6.69 4.63 -1.83
CA MET A 13 6.08 4.57 -0.49
C MET A 13 6.91 3.70 0.45
N MET A 14 7.20 4.24 1.63
CA MET A 14 7.96 3.54 2.67
C MET A 14 7.06 2.82 3.66
N GLY A 15 7.68 1.99 4.49
CA GLY A 15 7.03 1.28 5.58
C GLY A 15 6.66 2.21 6.74
N GLY A 16 5.85 1.69 7.66
CA GLY A 16 5.54 2.30 8.94
C GLY A 16 5.00 1.25 9.91
N PRO A 17 4.87 1.58 11.20
CA PRO A 17 4.39 0.63 12.22
C PRO A 17 2.88 0.37 12.14
N MET A 18 2.15 1.16 11.34
CA MET A 18 0.69 1.09 11.19
C MET A 18 0.28 -0.09 10.31
N SER A 19 -0.95 -0.55 10.51
CA SER A 19 -1.63 -1.47 9.61
C SER A 19 -2.27 -0.70 8.46
N VAL A 20 -2.27 -1.27 7.25
CA VAL A 20 -3.03 -0.72 6.12
C VAL A 20 -4.55 -0.70 6.35
N ASN A 21 -5.01 -1.41 7.39
CA ASN A 21 -6.41 -1.52 7.78
C ASN A 21 -6.78 -0.61 8.95
N ASP A 22 -5.84 0.16 9.49
CA ASP A 22 -6.16 1.18 10.49
C ASP A 22 -7.05 2.26 9.86
N ASP A 23 -7.99 2.80 10.65
CA ASP A 23 -8.89 3.88 10.21
C ASP A 23 -8.16 5.23 10.24
N LEU A 24 -7.23 5.39 9.29
CA LEU A 24 -6.42 6.58 9.16
C LEU A 24 -6.97 7.44 8.00
N PRO A 25 -7.21 8.74 8.22
CA PRO A 25 -7.91 9.59 7.27
C PRO A 25 -7.18 9.75 5.92
N TRP A 26 -5.88 9.44 5.88
CA TRP A 26 -5.05 9.51 4.69
C TRP A 26 -5.01 8.22 3.87
N VAL A 27 -5.48 7.08 4.39
CA VAL A 27 -5.40 5.78 3.68
C VAL A 27 -6.28 5.77 2.44
N ALA A 28 -7.56 6.16 2.58
CA ALA A 28 -8.50 6.14 1.45
C ALA A 28 -8.11 7.13 0.32
N PRO A 29 -7.72 8.39 0.60
CA PRO A 29 -7.23 9.30 -0.42
C PRO A 29 -5.90 8.84 -1.05
N LEU A 30 -4.98 8.25 -0.27
CA LEU A 30 -3.75 7.70 -0.82
C LEU A 30 -4.06 6.54 -1.79
N CYS A 31 -4.97 5.63 -1.44
CA CYS A 31 -5.41 4.58 -2.35
C CYS A 31 -6.01 5.14 -3.65
N ARG A 32 -6.73 6.27 -3.59
CA ARG A 32 -7.23 6.96 -4.80
C ARG A 32 -6.07 7.47 -5.66
N LEU A 33 -5.09 8.14 -5.07
CA LEU A 33 -3.91 8.63 -5.79
C LEU A 33 -3.15 7.48 -6.48
N LEU A 34 -2.96 6.36 -5.79
CA LEU A 34 -2.29 5.18 -6.34
C LEU A 34 -3.04 4.57 -7.53
N ARG A 35 -4.38 4.50 -7.46
CA ARG A 35 -5.19 4.08 -8.61
C ARG A 35 -5.03 5.00 -9.80
N THR A 36 -5.04 6.31 -9.58
CA THR A 36 -4.83 7.30 -10.65
C THR A 36 -3.43 7.18 -11.26
N ALA A 37 -2.40 7.01 -10.43
CA ALA A 37 -1.02 6.83 -10.89
C ALA A 37 -0.88 5.61 -11.79
N VAL A 38 -1.40 4.45 -11.35
CA VAL A 38 -1.36 3.21 -12.15
C VAL A 38 -2.16 3.35 -13.44
N ALA A 39 -3.35 3.95 -13.40
CA ALA A 39 -4.17 4.18 -14.59
C ALA A 39 -3.48 5.08 -15.63
N ARG A 40 -2.60 5.98 -15.18
CA ARG A 40 -1.82 6.89 -16.03
C ARG A 40 -0.45 6.32 -16.46
N GLY A 41 -0.11 5.10 -16.04
CA GLY A 41 1.20 4.49 -16.34
C GLY A 41 2.37 5.10 -15.55
N VAL A 42 2.11 5.82 -14.45
CA VAL A 42 3.15 6.31 -13.54
C VAL A 42 3.65 5.14 -12.69
N PRO A 43 4.97 4.85 -12.67
CA PRO A 43 5.49 3.71 -11.94
C PRO A 43 5.36 3.91 -10.42
N VAL A 44 4.95 2.86 -9.71
CA VAL A 44 4.74 2.88 -8.25
C VAL A 44 5.55 1.75 -7.61
N ILE A 45 6.35 2.10 -6.58
CA ILE A 45 7.05 1.15 -5.73
C ILE A 45 6.61 1.33 -4.27
N GLY A 46 6.28 0.22 -3.61
CA GLY A 46 5.84 0.20 -2.22
C GLY A 46 6.67 -0.77 -1.39
N HIS A 47 7.34 -0.26 -0.36
CA HIS A 47 8.11 -1.07 0.59
C HIS A 47 7.30 -1.30 1.87
N CYS A 48 7.19 -2.56 2.31
CA CYS A 48 6.44 -2.97 3.51
C CYS A 48 4.98 -2.45 3.48
N LEU A 49 4.61 -1.49 4.35
CA LEU A 49 3.29 -0.84 4.36
C LEU A 49 2.95 -0.22 3.00
N GLY A 50 3.93 0.35 2.29
CA GLY A 50 3.73 0.87 0.95
C GLY A 50 3.25 -0.20 -0.05
N GLY A 51 3.75 -1.42 0.07
CA GLY A 51 3.31 -2.55 -0.77
C GLY A 51 1.89 -2.99 -0.43
N GLN A 52 1.53 -2.99 0.86
CA GLN A 52 0.18 -3.27 1.31
C GLN A 52 -0.83 -2.21 0.83
N LEU A 53 -0.44 -0.92 0.87
CA LEU A 53 -1.24 0.19 0.35
C LEU A 53 -1.49 0.04 -1.15
N LEU A 54 -0.46 -0.31 -1.92
CA LEU A 54 -0.60 -0.59 -3.35
C LEU A 54 -1.54 -1.76 -3.61
N ALA A 55 -1.38 -2.88 -2.89
CA ALA A 55 -2.27 -4.03 -3.00
C ALA A 55 -3.73 -3.65 -2.70
N LYS A 56 -3.98 -2.93 -1.59
CA LYS A 56 -5.32 -2.44 -1.21
C LYS A 56 -5.90 -1.48 -2.25
N ALA A 57 -5.08 -0.59 -2.80
CA ALA A 57 -5.51 0.34 -3.84
C ALA A 57 -6.01 -0.38 -5.09
N MET A 58 -5.37 -1.50 -5.46
CA MET A 58 -5.74 -2.36 -6.58
C MET A 58 -6.87 -3.37 -6.26
N GLY A 59 -7.47 -3.29 -5.07
CA GLY A 59 -8.61 -4.14 -4.68
C GLY A 59 -8.23 -5.46 -4.01
N ALA A 60 -6.95 -5.70 -3.73
CA ALA A 60 -6.55 -6.89 -2.98
C ALA A 60 -6.85 -6.73 -1.48
N SER A 61 -7.21 -7.83 -0.83
CA SER A 61 -7.37 -7.89 0.62
C SER A 61 -6.01 -8.11 1.30
N VAL A 62 -5.67 -7.24 2.25
CA VAL A 62 -4.49 -7.40 3.11
C VAL A 62 -4.95 -7.84 4.48
N ALA A 63 -4.47 -8.98 4.95
CA ALA A 63 -4.84 -9.56 6.23
C ALA A 63 -3.60 -9.77 7.13
N PRO A 64 -3.77 -9.80 8.46
CA PRO A 64 -2.70 -10.18 9.36
C PRO A 64 -2.13 -11.55 8.99
N ARG A 65 -0.80 -11.70 9.12
CA ARG A 65 -0.16 -13.01 8.93
C ARG A 65 -0.70 -13.98 9.98
N SER A 66 -1.24 -15.12 9.54
CA SER A 66 -1.59 -16.21 10.45
C SER A 66 -0.34 -16.68 11.19
N ARG A 67 -0.35 -16.68 12.54
CA ARG A 67 0.72 -17.32 13.32
C ARG A 67 0.61 -18.84 13.13
N ARG A 68 1.27 -19.37 12.11
CA ARG A 68 1.63 -20.79 12.11
C ARG A 68 2.77 -20.97 13.09
N ASN A 69 2.51 -21.70 14.17
CA ASN A 69 3.50 -22.30 15.03
C ASN A 69 4.34 -23.23 14.14
N TRP A 70 5.56 -22.80 13.82
CA TRP A 70 6.54 -23.66 13.18
C TRP A 70 6.90 -24.76 14.19
N ALA A 71 6.37 -25.96 13.99
CA ALA A 71 6.62 -27.12 14.85
C ALA A 71 7.97 -27.78 14.53
N GLY A 72 9.06 -27.01 14.58
CA GLY A 72 10.40 -27.46 14.20
C GLY A 72 11.52 -26.77 14.96
N SER A 73 11.33 -26.52 16.26
CA SER A 73 12.39 -26.13 17.19
C SER A 73 12.25 -26.93 18.49
N THR A 74 12.62 -28.19 18.43
CA THR A 74 13.09 -29.02 19.55
C THR A 74 14.33 -29.74 19.06
#